data_AF-A0A959LLV6-F1
#
_entry.id   AF-A0A959LLV6-F1
#
_cell.length_a   1.000
_cell.length_b   1.000
_cell.length_c   1.000
_cell.angle_alpha   90.00
_cell.angle_beta   90.00
_cell.angle_gamma   90.00
#
_symmetry.space_group_name_H-M   'P 1'
#
loop_
_entity.id
_entity.type
_entity.pdbx_description
1 polymer ?
#
loop_
_entity_poly.entity_id
_entity_poly.type
_entity_poly.pdbx_seq_one_letter_code
_entity_poly.pdbx_strand_id
1 'polypeptide(L)'
;MNILHTTTRYATLILALCLSVNITQAASFTAISSGNYTNAATWSGGIVPPLSLSTDVVTIPLGITVTMDQNITLQTGTILTVNGTLTGGSGNYLSMAAGTLNGSGKIGVDSFSSGFTAGFNFTGDLDVDAFYSTNANINATVSVKINNTLHLAGGAFIMAQGSLNFSGNATIIVNGGTISATSGTINLNTPYHVTYNGGSATAGPELSGKGLNNLRLEIPKTDSIIVSDTLVIRGMLTLKSGILDLNNHDLIFDTTSNLDTIDQLGNGVIKTSTNTSIYIFAKNGLDGGLNFHKPSTNINPQLNSLIIKTDPGKTVRLGWPYGTFELTNTLYLLTGNLWLYNQSIIFKDTAKIVGGSATSYVISSKKVIANGDYGSVVMEIKKDSTRVIPIGTDKHYTPCKIYNKNNSADQFAFGVANTVRERGGYGSVFLSPTEPLVDVTWSVQTYGLNNVDYDMTLMWPATAEINSFDRTKSYISQYQRGYWTTPWDWGTWEYKPTASSAATLQSNGLYGHTRNITNDSSNFYAILDQKTTISVDDIKFAGDITVYPNPATNVLNIKYNANDGKAINAEILGITGQLMQTSSVNNGLSTIDIDALPQGTYYLRLSKDNAGMVRKFVKQ
;
A
#
# COMPACT_ATOMS: atom_id res chain seq x y z
N MET A 1 52.82 84.84 26.66
CA MET A 1 53.56 84.19 25.55
C MET A 1 53.02 82.78 25.42
N ASN A 2 52.05 82.59 24.53
CA ASN A 2 51.60 81.30 23.98
C ASN A 2 50.43 81.58 23.02
N ILE A 3 50.23 80.66 22.07
CA ILE A 3 49.26 80.63 20.96
C ILE A 3 49.87 81.02 19.61
N LEU A 4 50.23 80.01 18.82
CA LEU A 4 49.97 79.94 17.36
C LEU A 4 50.51 78.63 16.79
N HIS A 5 49.62 77.71 16.42
CA HIS A 5 49.80 76.73 15.35
C HIS A 5 48.43 76.16 15.01
N THR A 6 47.91 76.44 13.80
CA THR A 6 47.08 75.54 12.95
C THR A 6 46.32 76.32 11.87
N THR A 7 46.92 76.58 10.71
CA THR A 7 46.20 77.00 9.49
C THR A 7 47.00 76.69 8.21
N THR A 8 47.03 75.42 7.76
CA THR A 8 47.43 75.11 6.37
C THR A 8 46.97 73.73 5.83
N ARG A 9 45.76 73.25 6.16
CA ARG A 9 45.25 71.97 5.59
C ARG A 9 43.76 71.93 5.22
N TYR A 10 43.12 73.08 4.95
CA TYR A 10 41.68 73.12 4.62
C TYR A 10 41.32 73.68 3.22
N ALA A 11 42.29 74.05 2.38
CA ALA A 11 41.98 74.62 1.06
C ALA A 11 41.88 73.61 -0.09
N THR A 12 42.26 72.34 0.10
CA THR A 12 42.29 71.32 -0.97
C THR A 12 41.33 70.14 -0.76
N LEU A 13 40.44 70.21 0.23
CA LEU A 13 39.45 69.15 0.49
C LEU A 13 38.00 69.50 0.11
N ILE A 14 37.74 70.72 -0.40
CA ILE A 14 36.37 71.17 -0.74
C ILE A 14 36.10 71.12 -2.26
N LEU A 15 37.12 71.00 -3.11
CA LEU A 15 36.93 70.90 -4.57
C LEU A 15 36.88 69.46 -5.12
N ALA A 16 37.17 68.46 -4.30
CA ALA A 16 37.12 67.03 -4.69
C ALA A 16 35.87 66.30 -4.19
N LEU A 17 34.94 66.99 -3.51
CA LEU A 17 33.71 66.40 -2.96
C LEU A 17 32.44 66.71 -3.77
N CYS A 18 32.58 67.25 -4.99
CA CYS A 18 31.45 67.58 -5.89
C CYS A 18 31.33 66.68 -7.13
N LEU A 19 32.10 65.60 -7.26
CA LEU A 19 32.04 64.72 -8.44
C LEU A 19 32.02 63.24 -8.03
N SER A 20 30.81 62.77 -7.73
CA SER A 20 30.27 61.40 -7.92
C SER A 20 29.21 61.08 -6.86
N VAL A 21 28.24 61.98 -6.67
CA VAL A 21 26.90 61.48 -6.37
C VAL A 21 26.40 60.91 -7.70
N ASN A 22 26.60 59.62 -7.92
CA ASN A 22 25.83 58.90 -8.94
C ASN A 22 24.39 58.87 -8.45
N ILE A 23 23.67 59.96 -8.67
CA ILE A 23 22.21 59.92 -8.66
C ILE A 23 21.89 59.05 -9.88
N THR A 24 21.57 57.78 -9.64
CA THR A 24 20.96 56.93 -10.68
C THR A 24 19.62 57.54 -11.04
N GLN A 25 19.64 58.42 -12.04
CA GLN A 25 18.45 59.05 -12.56
C GLN A 25 17.61 57.98 -13.24
N ALA A 26 16.31 57.92 -12.92
CA ALA A 26 15.36 57.02 -13.56
C ALA A 26 15.42 57.18 -15.08
N ALA A 27 15.86 56.16 -15.81
CA ALA A 27 15.90 56.18 -17.27
C ALA A 27 14.57 55.66 -17.83
N SER A 28 14.11 56.26 -18.93
CA SER A 28 12.89 55.84 -19.64
C SER A 28 13.26 55.19 -20.96
N PHE A 29 12.80 53.97 -21.18
CA PHE A 29 13.02 53.18 -22.38
C PHE A 29 11.68 52.84 -23.02
N THR A 30 11.48 53.23 -24.28
CA THR A 30 10.27 52.89 -25.05
C THR A 30 10.65 52.05 -26.25
N ALA A 31 10.01 50.88 -26.40
CA ALA A 31 10.22 50.06 -27.59
C ALA A 31 9.59 50.74 -28.81
N ILE A 32 10.37 50.88 -29.90
CA ILE A 32 9.95 51.53 -31.16
C ILE A 32 9.85 50.54 -32.32
N SER A 33 10.43 49.35 -32.18
CA SER A 33 10.36 48.27 -33.16
C SER A 33 10.28 46.92 -32.46
N SER A 34 9.71 45.92 -33.12
CA SER A 34 9.71 44.55 -32.61
C SER A 34 11.10 43.93 -32.76
N GLY A 35 11.58 43.24 -31.72
CA GLY A 35 12.92 42.68 -31.71
C GLY A 35 13.33 42.10 -30.36
N ASN A 36 14.59 41.68 -30.25
CA ASN A 36 15.15 41.19 -29.00
C ASN A 36 15.29 42.32 -27.97
N TYR A 37 15.16 41.97 -26.69
CA TYR A 37 15.34 42.91 -25.59
C TYR A 37 16.75 43.51 -25.60
N THR A 38 17.78 42.71 -25.87
CA THR A 38 19.17 43.20 -25.92
C THR A 38 19.55 43.97 -27.19
N ASN A 39 18.65 44.07 -28.18
CA ASN A 39 18.93 44.79 -29.42
C ASN A 39 18.64 46.29 -29.27
N ALA A 40 19.67 47.12 -29.46
CA ALA A 40 19.56 48.59 -29.42
C ALA A 40 18.49 49.15 -30.37
N ALA A 41 18.27 48.53 -31.54
CA ALA A 41 17.28 48.98 -32.52
C ALA A 41 15.82 48.80 -32.04
N THR A 42 15.60 47.95 -31.04
CA THR A 42 14.29 47.77 -30.39
C THR A 42 13.88 49.04 -29.64
N TRP A 43 14.84 49.83 -29.14
CA TRP A 43 14.60 50.88 -28.14
C TRP A 43 14.83 52.30 -28.67
N SER A 44 13.99 53.22 -28.20
CA SER A 44 14.14 54.65 -28.45
C SER A 44 15.54 55.14 -28.06
N GLY A 45 16.21 55.86 -28.95
CA GLY A 45 17.56 56.39 -28.70
C GLY A 45 18.69 55.36 -28.80
N GLY A 46 18.40 54.11 -29.17
CA GLY A 46 19.43 53.08 -29.35
C GLY A 46 20.06 52.59 -28.04
N ILE A 47 19.39 52.81 -26.90
CA ILE A 47 19.89 52.41 -25.59
C ILE A 47 19.07 51.23 -25.09
N VAL A 48 19.76 50.13 -24.79
CA VAL A 48 19.16 48.90 -24.26
C VAL A 48 18.85 49.09 -22.76
N PRO A 49 17.63 48.77 -22.29
CA PRO A 49 17.35 48.82 -20.87
C PRO A 49 18.17 47.77 -20.10
N PRO A 50 18.52 48.03 -18.83
CA PRO A 50 19.19 47.06 -17.98
C PRO A 50 18.39 45.74 -17.84
N LEU A 51 19.10 44.64 -17.58
CA LEU A 51 18.47 43.34 -17.26
C LEU A 51 17.92 43.31 -15.83
N SER A 52 18.55 44.03 -14.90
CA SER A 52 18.06 44.28 -13.55
C SER A 52 17.56 45.71 -13.48
N LEU A 53 16.26 45.89 -13.62
CA LEU A 53 15.61 47.18 -13.61
C LEU A 53 15.49 47.69 -12.17
N SER A 54 15.76 48.98 -11.96
CA SER A 54 15.72 49.62 -10.64
C SER A 54 14.73 50.77 -10.62
N THR A 55 15.16 52.03 -10.74
CA THR A 55 14.28 53.20 -10.88
C THR A 55 13.79 53.43 -12.32
N ASP A 56 14.06 52.47 -13.22
CA ASP A 56 13.83 52.58 -14.65
C ASP A 56 12.34 52.44 -15.03
N VAL A 57 11.95 53.09 -16.13
CA VAL A 57 10.64 52.97 -16.75
C VAL A 57 10.81 52.32 -18.12
N VAL A 58 10.24 51.13 -18.31
CA VAL A 58 10.26 50.39 -19.58
C VAL A 58 8.85 50.29 -20.13
N THR A 59 8.63 50.73 -21.36
CA THR A 59 7.32 50.69 -22.03
C THR A 59 7.39 49.92 -23.34
N ILE A 60 6.50 48.93 -23.49
CA ILE A 60 6.26 48.17 -24.71
C ILE A 60 4.89 48.60 -25.27
N PRO A 61 4.84 49.46 -26.30
CA PRO A 61 3.59 49.95 -26.86
C PRO A 61 2.76 48.87 -27.56
N LEU A 62 1.47 49.16 -27.77
CA LEU A 62 0.58 48.30 -28.56
C LEU A 62 1.17 48.02 -29.95
N GLY A 63 1.07 46.78 -30.42
CA GLY A 63 1.58 46.35 -31.72
C GLY A 63 3.08 46.02 -31.77
N ILE A 64 3.84 46.32 -30.71
CA ILE A 64 5.26 45.96 -30.61
C ILE A 64 5.43 44.66 -29.83
N THR A 65 6.28 43.77 -30.36
CA THR A 65 6.69 42.53 -29.69
C THR A 65 8.16 42.60 -29.31
N VAL A 66 8.45 42.57 -28.01
CA VAL A 66 9.81 42.46 -27.48
C VAL A 66 10.06 41.02 -27.03
N THR A 67 11.14 40.42 -27.53
CA THR A 67 11.54 39.04 -27.17
C THR A 67 12.66 39.07 -26.14
N MET A 68 12.42 38.48 -24.98
CA MET A 68 13.39 38.22 -23.92
C MET A 68 14.36 37.15 -24.37
N ASP A 69 15.56 37.60 -24.74
CA ASP A 69 16.73 36.79 -25.02
C ASP A 69 17.69 36.69 -23.82
N GLN A 70 17.33 37.31 -22.69
CA GLN A 70 17.98 37.24 -21.39
C GLN A 70 16.94 37.33 -20.25
N ASN A 71 17.34 36.96 -19.03
CA ASN A 71 16.52 37.13 -17.84
C ASN A 71 16.32 38.60 -17.50
N ILE A 72 15.11 38.97 -17.07
CA ILE A 72 14.77 40.32 -16.63
C ILE A 72 14.30 40.28 -15.17
N THR A 73 14.83 41.17 -14.34
CA THR A 73 14.46 41.30 -12.93
C THR A 73 13.96 42.71 -12.62
N LEU A 74 12.78 42.80 -12.02
CA LEU A 74 12.19 44.05 -11.55
C LEU A 74 12.52 44.23 -10.06
N GLN A 75 13.09 45.39 -9.73
CA GLN A 75 13.39 45.80 -8.36
C GLN A 75 12.48 46.95 -7.91
N THR A 76 12.65 47.37 -6.67
CA THR A 76 11.90 48.49 -6.10
C THR A 76 12.10 49.77 -6.93
N GLY A 77 10.99 50.42 -7.27
CA GLY A 77 10.98 51.64 -8.07
C GLY A 77 10.81 51.42 -9.58
N THR A 78 10.85 50.17 -10.06
CA THR A 78 10.74 49.89 -11.50
C THR A 78 9.31 50.08 -11.95
N ILE A 79 9.12 50.57 -13.18
CA ILE A 79 7.84 50.52 -13.87
C ILE A 79 8.02 49.80 -15.21
N LEU A 80 7.43 48.62 -15.36
CA LEU A 80 7.33 47.91 -16.63
C LEU A 80 5.89 48.00 -17.13
N THR A 81 5.67 48.63 -18.28
CA THR A 81 4.36 48.75 -18.92
C THR A 81 4.31 47.94 -20.21
N VAL A 82 3.45 46.91 -20.26
CA VAL A 82 3.30 46.04 -21.43
C VAL A 82 1.91 46.21 -22.03
N ASN A 83 1.80 47.06 -23.06
CA ASN A 83 0.58 47.23 -23.86
C ASN A 83 0.62 46.40 -25.14
N GLY A 84 1.82 46.09 -25.64
CA GLY A 84 2.04 45.18 -26.77
C GLY A 84 2.24 43.73 -26.31
N THR A 85 3.36 43.12 -26.70
CA THR A 85 3.74 41.77 -26.29
C THR A 85 5.15 41.75 -25.75
N LEU A 86 5.32 41.21 -24.55
CA LEU A 86 6.61 40.73 -24.05
C LEU A 86 6.60 39.22 -24.16
N THR A 87 7.52 38.64 -24.92
CA THR A 87 7.63 37.19 -25.07
C THR A 87 9.02 36.71 -24.67
N GLY A 88 9.22 35.45 -24.32
CA GLY A 88 10.54 34.90 -23.99
C GLY A 88 10.72 33.50 -24.56
N GLY A 89 11.92 33.21 -25.08
CA GLY A 89 12.31 31.86 -25.47
C GLY A 89 12.55 30.94 -24.27
N SER A 90 12.75 29.64 -24.52
CA SER A 90 12.98 28.63 -23.48
C SER A 90 14.15 29.02 -22.57
N GLY A 91 13.94 28.95 -21.25
CA GLY A 91 14.95 29.17 -20.22
C GLY A 91 15.16 30.62 -19.76
N ASN A 92 14.47 31.61 -20.35
CA ASN A 92 14.51 32.99 -19.87
C ASN A 92 13.32 33.29 -18.93
N TYR A 93 13.60 33.90 -17.77
CA TYR A 93 12.57 34.23 -16.78
C TYR A 93 12.39 35.74 -16.59
N LEU A 94 11.15 36.11 -16.28
CA LEU A 94 10.79 37.43 -15.74
C LEU A 94 10.62 37.31 -14.22
N SER A 95 11.42 38.03 -13.44
CA SER A 95 11.35 38.02 -11.98
C SER A 95 10.84 39.35 -11.45
N MET A 96 9.91 39.30 -10.51
CA MET A 96 9.37 40.46 -9.83
C MET A 96 9.23 40.19 -8.32
N ALA A 97 10.10 40.80 -7.52
CA ALA A 97 9.95 40.87 -6.08
C ALA A 97 9.33 42.21 -5.63
N ALA A 98 9.55 43.26 -6.40
CA ALA A 98 9.03 44.60 -6.19
C ALA A 98 8.93 45.34 -7.54
N GLY A 99 8.42 46.57 -7.50
CA GLY A 99 8.18 47.37 -8.71
C GLY A 99 6.71 47.33 -9.13
N THR A 100 6.41 47.98 -10.26
CA THR A 100 5.07 48.10 -10.82
C THR A 100 5.03 47.46 -12.21
N LEU A 101 4.17 46.44 -12.36
CA LEU A 101 3.82 45.90 -13.67
C LEU A 101 2.47 46.46 -14.11
N ASN A 102 2.45 47.13 -15.26
CA ASN A 102 1.29 47.80 -15.85
C ASN A 102 0.99 47.27 -17.25
N GLY A 103 -0.20 47.62 -17.75
CA GLY A 103 -0.61 47.41 -19.14
C GLY A 103 -1.66 46.32 -19.28
N SER A 104 -2.12 46.12 -20.51
CA SER A 104 -3.18 45.17 -20.85
C SER A 104 -2.83 44.25 -22.01
N GLY A 105 -1.54 44.21 -22.38
CA GLY A 105 -1.04 43.42 -23.50
C GLY A 105 -0.88 41.94 -23.16
N LYS A 106 0.10 41.29 -23.79
CA LYS A 106 0.46 39.90 -23.52
C LYS A 106 1.85 39.79 -22.94
N ILE A 107 2.00 39.02 -21.88
CA ILE A 107 3.29 38.56 -21.35
C ILE A 107 3.32 37.04 -21.52
N GLY A 108 4.08 36.57 -22.51
CA GLY A 108 4.21 35.15 -22.86
C GLY A 108 5.65 34.67 -22.70
N VAL A 109 6.06 34.32 -21.49
CA VAL A 109 7.46 34.00 -21.15
C VAL A 109 7.59 32.56 -20.67
N ASP A 110 8.78 31.98 -20.73
CA ASP A 110 9.01 30.62 -20.24
C ASP A 110 8.69 30.52 -18.74
N SER A 111 9.32 31.38 -17.93
CA SER A 111 9.14 31.35 -16.48
C SER A 111 8.84 32.73 -15.90
N PHE A 112 7.96 32.78 -14.89
CA PHE A 112 7.70 33.99 -14.10
C PHE A 112 7.96 33.72 -12.62
N SER A 113 8.79 34.54 -11.98
CA SER A 113 9.12 34.42 -10.56
C SER A 113 8.52 35.58 -9.78
N SER A 114 7.80 35.30 -8.70
CA SER A 114 7.16 36.30 -7.84
C SER A 114 7.67 36.27 -6.40
N GLY A 115 7.77 37.47 -5.83
CA GLY A 115 7.98 37.70 -4.40
C GLY A 115 7.25 38.94 -3.89
N PHE A 116 6.22 39.40 -4.61
CA PHE A 116 5.52 40.66 -4.33
C PHE A 116 4.26 40.44 -3.48
N THR A 117 3.99 41.39 -2.58
CA THR A 117 2.77 41.42 -1.74
C THR A 117 1.85 42.60 -2.08
N ALA A 118 2.39 43.68 -2.65
CA ALA A 118 1.61 44.86 -3.07
C ALA A 118 0.74 44.60 -4.31
N GLY A 119 1.03 43.53 -5.05
CA GLY A 119 0.38 43.20 -6.31
C GLY A 119 0.89 44.03 -7.49
N PHE A 120 0.10 44.12 -8.56
CA PHE A 120 0.42 44.86 -9.78
C PHE A 120 -0.85 45.35 -10.48
N ASN A 121 -0.72 46.18 -11.52
CA ASN A 121 -1.86 46.74 -12.26
C ASN A 121 -2.07 46.15 -13.66
N PHE A 122 -1.27 45.17 -14.06
CA PHE A 122 -1.41 44.49 -15.34
C PHE A 122 -2.73 43.72 -15.43
N THR A 123 -3.51 43.96 -16.48
CA THR A 123 -4.85 43.37 -16.70
C THR A 123 -4.95 42.49 -17.94
N GLY A 124 -3.82 42.25 -18.61
CA GLY A 124 -3.76 41.45 -19.83
C GLY A 124 -3.62 39.94 -19.60
N ASP A 125 -2.99 39.26 -20.55
CA ASP A 125 -2.70 37.83 -20.50
C ASP A 125 -1.27 37.59 -20.00
N LEU A 126 -1.13 36.81 -18.92
CA LEU A 126 0.15 36.29 -18.43
C LEU A 126 0.21 34.78 -18.68
N ASP A 127 0.89 34.38 -19.74
CA ASP A 127 0.99 32.99 -20.22
C ASP A 127 2.42 32.48 -19.97
N VAL A 128 2.57 31.52 -19.05
CA VAL A 128 3.87 31.04 -18.59
C VAL A 128 3.95 29.53 -18.58
N ASP A 129 5.12 28.97 -18.87
CA ASP A 129 5.34 27.54 -18.69
C ASP A 129 5.44 27.20 -17.19
N ALA A 130 6.31 27.92 -16.48
CA ALA A 130 6.47 27.79 -15.05
C ALA A 130 6.24 29.10 -14.28
N PHE A 131 5.49 29.03 -13.18
CA PHE A 131 5.33 30.16 -12.26
C PHE A 131 5.92 29.79 -10.90
N TYR A 132 6.92 30.54 -10.44
CA TYR A 132 7.57 30.35 -9.15
C TYR A 132 7.13 31.42 -8.16
N SER A 133 6.36 31.03 -7.14
CA SER A 133 5.86 31.95 -6.12
C SER A 133 6.51 31.72 -4.77
N THR A 134 7.14 32.78 -4.25
CA THR A 134 7.43 32.92 -2.81
C THR A 134 6.44 33.84 -2.12
N ASN A 135 5.80 34.74 -2.87
CA ASN A 135 4.59 35.51 -2.55
C ASN A 135 4.00 36.01 -3.87
N ALA A 136 2.68 36.04 -3.97
CA ALA A 136 1.98 36.70 -5.09
C ALA A 136 0.60 37.16 -4.63
N ASN A 137 0.36 38.46 -4.59
CA ASN A 137 -0.98 39.00 -4.41
C ASN A 137 -1.52 39.50 -5.76
N ILE A 138 -2.26 38.67 -6.47
CA ILE A 138 -2.83 39.01 -7.78
C ILE A 138 -4.08 39.86 -7.57
N ASN A 139 -3.90 41.18 -7.55
CA ASN A 139 -4.93 42.18 -7.25
C ASN A 139 -5.48 42.91 -8.50
N ALA A 140 -5.14 42.45 -9.70
CA ALA A 140 -5.67 42.97 -10.96
C ALA A 140 -6.47 41.90 -11.72
N THR A 141 -7.28 42.32 -12.68
CA THR A 141 -8.12 41.43 -13.52
C THR A 141 -7.32 40.71 -14.62
N VAL A 142 -6.11 40.25 -14.30
CA VAL A 142 -5.23 39.50 -15.20
C VAL A 142 -5.78 38.09 -15.46
N SER A 143 -5.49 37.56 -16.65
CA SER A 143 -5.62 36.12 -16.95
C SER A 143 -4.25 35.46 -16.85
N VAL A 144 -4.00 34.74 -15.76
CA VAL A 144 -2.78 33.94 -15.60
C VAL A 144 -3.04 32.54 -16.15
N LYS A 145 -2.17 32.05 -17.03
CA LYS A 145 -2.21 30.70 -17.56
C LYS A 145 -0.88 30.00 -17.30
N ILE A 146 -0.96 28.84 -16.65
CA ILE A 146 0.17 27.96 -16.37
C ILE A 146 0.13 26.79 -17.36
N ASN A 147 1.14 26.68 -18.21
CA ASN A 147 1.21 25.61 -19.19
C ASN A 147 1.77 24.31 -18.62
N ASN A 148 2.68 24.40 -17.65
CA ASN A 148 3.39 23.23 -17.13
C ASN A 148 3.38 23.17 -15.60
N THR A 149 4.00 24.12 -14.89
CA THR A 149 4.14 24.01 -13.42
C THR A 149 3.89 25.31 -12.65
N LEU A 150 3.11 25.22 -11.57
CA LEU A 150 3.03 26.26 -10.53
C LEU A 150 3.81 25.79 -9.30
N HIS A 151 4.88 26.49 -8.94
CA HIS A 151 5.65 26.25 -7.72
C HIS A 151 5.21 27.20 -6.61
N LEU A 152 4.71 26.65 -5.51
CA LEU A 152 4.41 27.36 -4.27
C LEU A 152 5.58 27.11 -3.30
N ALA A 153 6.64 27.90 -3.44
CA ALA A 153 7.93 27.73 -2.75
C ALA A 153 8.01 28.45 -1.38
N GLY A 154 6.90 29.03 -0.93
CA GLY A 154 6.80 29.81 0.30
C GLY A 154 5.68 30.83 0.21
N GLY A 155 5.35 31.46 1.34
CA GLY A 155 4.38 32.56 1.43
C GLY A 155 3.00 32.23 0.86
N ALA A 156 2.27 33.27 0.45
CA ALA A 156 0.90 33.12 -0.05
C ALA A 156 0.80 33.52 -1.53
N PHE A 157 0.24 32.63 -2.34
CA PHE A 157 -0.29 32.93 -3.66
C PHE A 157 -1.79 33.21 -3.54
N ILE A 158 -2.18 34.47 -3.69
CA ILE A 158 -3.53 34.95 -3.46
C ILE A 158 -4.10 35.47 -4.78
N MET A 159 -5.17 34.84 -5.26
CA MET A 159 -6.00 35.37 -6.33
C MET A 159 -7.02 36.35 -5.73
N ALA A 160 -6.59 37.60 -5.55
CA ALA A 160 -7.47 38.64 -5.05
C ALA A 160 -8.45 39.13 -6.12
N GLN A 161 -8.03 39.20 -7.39
CA GLN A 161 -8.85 39.45 -8.58
C GLN A 161 -8.35 38.58 -9.75
N GLY A 162 -9.02 38.62 -10.90
CA GLY A 162 -8.59 37.92 -12.11
C GLY A 162 -8.82 36.41 -12.09
N SER A 163 -8.09 35.68 -12.94
CA SER A 163 -8.21 34.22 -13.06
C SER A 163 -6.86 33.53 -13.18
N LEU A 164 -6.73 32.37 -12.54
CA LEU A 164 -5.62 31.45 -12.67
C LEU A 164 -6.10 30.19 -13.39
N ASN A 165 -5.48 29.88 -14.53
CA ASN A 165 -5.85 28.82 -15.44
C ASN A 165 -4.70 27.83 -15.62
N PHE A 166 -5.04 26.56 -15.84
CA PHE A 166 -4.07 25.49 -16.05
C PHE A 166 -4.31 24.79 -17.38
N SER A 167 -3.25 24.62 -18.16
CA SER A 167 -3.25 23.68 -19.28
C SER A 167 -3.42 22.25 -18.77
N GLY A 168 -3.92 21.36 -19.64
CA GLY A 168 -4.11 19.95 -19.26
C GLY A 168 -2.80 19.29 -18.82
N ASN A 169 -2.86 18.57 -17.70
CA ASN A 169 -1.76 17.90 -17.02
C ASN A 169 -0.70 18.82 -16.39
N ALA A 170 -0.98 20.11 -16.23
CA ALA A 170 -0.11 20.98 -15.43
C ALA A 170 0.00 20.47 -13.98
N THR A 171 1.12 20.79 -13.32
CA THR A 171 1.43 20.35 -11.95
C THR A 171 1.50 21.53 -11.00
N ILE A 172 0.90 21.40 -9.82
CA ILE A 172 1.11 22.30 -8.69
C ILE A 172 2.10 21.63 -7.73
N ILE A 173 3.24 22.28 -7.48
CA ILE A 173 4.24 21.81 -6.53
C ILE A 173 4.18 22.68 -5.29
N VAL A 174 3.86 22.06 -4.15
CA VAL A 174 3.75 22.72 -2.85
C VAL A 174 4.97 22.42 -2.01
N ASN A 175 5.78 23.45 -1.79
CA ASN A 175 6.98 23.42 -0.97
C ASN A 175 6.98 24.61 0.01
N GLY A 176 6.05 24.58 0.96
CA GLY A 176 5.94 25.60 2.02
C GLY A 176 5.11 26.84 1.68
N GLY A 177 4.65 27.00 0.44
CA GLY A 177 3.69 28.04 0.05
C GLY A 177 2.23 27.59 0.17
N THR A 178 1.31 28.56 0.12
CA THR A 178 -0.14 28.33 0.06
C THR A 178 -0.75 28.96 -1.18
N ILE A 179 -1.92 28.46 -1.60
CA ILE A 179 -2.72 29.06 -2.65
C ILE A 179 -4.15 29.31 -2.14
N SER A 180 -4.70 30.48 -2.43
CA SER A 180 -6.07 30.83 -2.07
C SER A 180 -6.67 31.84 -3.05
N ALA A 181 -7.98 31.98 -3.02
CA ALA A 181 -8.72 33.01 -3.74
C ALA A 181 -9.62 33.77 -2.77
N THR A 182 -9.70 35.09 -2.91
CA THR A 182 -10.64 35.92 -2.13
C THR A 182 -11.81 36.37 -3.00
N SER A 183 -11.53 37.04 -4.13
CA SER A 183 -12.55 37.36 -5.15
C SER A 183 -12.16 36.96 -6.58
N GLY A 184 -10.88 36.63 -6.81
CA GLY A 184 -10.43 36.02 -8.06
C GLY A 184 -10.86 34.56 -8.19
N THR A 185 -10.47 33.93 -9.29
CA THR A 185 -10.81 32.53 -9.59
C THR A 185 -9.56 31.67 -9.77
N ILE A 186 -9.60 30.44 -9.25
CA ILE A 186 -8.59 29.40 -9.51
C ILE A 186 -9.30 28.25 -10.23
N ASN A 187 -9.02 28.09 -11.52
CA ASN A 187 -9.75 27.15 -12.38
C ASN A 187 -9.10 25.76 -12.36
N LEU A 188 -9.60 24.90 -11.46
CA LEU A 188 -9.11 23.53 -11.24
C LEU A 188 -10.06 22.47 -11.84
N ASN A 189 -10.54 22.70 -13.07
CA ASN A 189 -11.50 21.82 -13.75
C ASN A 189 -10.88 20.92 -14.82
N THR A 190 -9.79 21.37 -15.45
CA THR A 190 -9.00 20.57 -16.40
C THR A 190 -8.13 19.57 -15.63
N PRO A 191 -7.80 18.39 -16.16
CA PRO A 191 -6.91 17.46 -15.47
C PRO A 191 -5.60 18.12 -15.05
N TYR A 192 -5.22 17.99 -13.79
CA TYR A 192 -3.96 18.52 -13.23
C TYR A 192 -3.39 17.58 -12.16
N HIS A 193 -2.16 17.85 -11.74
CA HIS A 193 -1.44 17.08 -10.72
C HIS A 193 -1.01 17.94 -9.54
N VAL A 194 -0.85 17.34 -8.37
CA VAL A 194 -0.32 18.03 -7.19
C VAL A 194 0.81 17.20 -6.57
N THR A 195 1.90 17.88 -6.20
CA THR A 195 3.02 17.29 -5.46
C THR A 195 3.30 18.11 -4.21
N TYR A 196 3.28 17.48 -3.04
CA TYR A 196 3.84 18.06 -1.81
C TYR A 196 5.24 17.50 -1.58
N ASN A 197 6.23 18.39 -1.46
CA ASN A 197 7.62 18.04 -1.17
C ASN A 197 8.30 18.97 -0.13
N GLY A 198 7.49 19.76 0.58
CA GLY A 198 7.92 20.56 1.74
C GLY A 198 7.65 19.85 3.06
N GLY A 199 7.15 20.60 4.06
CA GLY A 199 6.75 20.08 5.36
C GLY A 199 5.23 20.00 5.56
N SER A 200 4.80 19.97 6.82
CA SER A 200 3.37 19.95 7.17
C SER A 200 2.61 21.16 6.62
N ALA A 201 1.41 20.92 6.08
CA ALA A 201 0.55 21.96 5.54
C ALA A 201 -0.94 21.58 5.62
N THR A 202 -1.81 22.59 5.64
CA THR A 202 -3.23 22.42 5.34
C THR A 202 -3.43 22.66 3.84
N ALA A 203 -4.06 21.70 3.17
CA ALA A 203 -4.35 21.78 1.75
C ALA A 203 -5.35 22.89 1.47
N GLY A 204 -5.05 23.68 0.44
CA GLY A 204 -5.95 24.67 -0.12
C GLY A 204 -6.82 24.09 -1.25
N PRO A 205 -7.32 24.96 -2.15
CA PRO A 205 -8.14 24.56 -3.30
C PRO A 205 -7.48 23.53 -4.21
N GLU A 206 -6.15 23.42 -4.22
CA GLU A 206 -5.39 22.49 -5.04
C GLU A 206 -5.80 21.02 -4.84
N LEU A 207 -6.32 20.64 -3.66
CA LEU A 207 -6.80 19.28 -3.39
C LEU A 207 -8.32 19.10 -3.50
N SER A 208 -9.12 20.16 -3.63
CA SER A 208 -10.58 20.08 -3.80
C SER A 208 -11.05 20.28 -5.24
N GLY A 209 -10.14 20.62 -6.16
CA GLY A 209 -10.45 20.81 -7.57
C GLY A 209 -10.95 19.55 -8.29
N LYS A 210 -11.96 19.72 -9.16
CA LYS A 210 -12.58 18.64 -9.93
C LYS A 210 -11.64 17.98 -10.94
N GLY A 211 -10.59 18.70 -11.35
CA GLY A 211 -9.55 18.24 -12.25
C GLY A 211 -8.42 17.46 -11.57
N LEU A 212 -8.41 17.31 -10.23
CA LEU A 212 -7.32 16.62 -9.56
C LEU A 212 -7.22 15.19 -10.08
N ASN A 213 -6.08 14.89 -10.70
CA ASN A 213 -5.80 13.60 -11.29
C ASN A 213 -4.80 12.80 -10.44
N ASN A 214 -3.58 13.32 -10.30
CA ASN A 214 -2.53 12.66 -9.51
C ASN A 214 -2.19 13.49 -8.28
N LEU A 215 -1.96 12.83 -7.15
CA LEU A 215 -1.44 13.42 -5.92
C LEU A 215 -0.19 12.67 -5.49
N ARG A 216 0.92 13.38 -5.30
CA ARG A 216 2.16 12.83 -4.74
C ARG A 216 2.51 13.51 -3.42
N LEU A 217 2.75 12.71 -2.38
CA LEU A 217 3.34 13.15 -1.13
C LEU A 217 4.77 12.60 -0.99
N GLU A 218 5.71 13.52 -0.81
CA GLU A 218 7.12 13.27 -0.54
C GLU A 218 7.62 14.27 0.52
N ILE A 219 7.01 14.21 1.69
CA ILE A 219 7.31 15.10 2.84
C ILE A 219 7.99 14.33 3.97
N PRO A 220 8.59 14.99 5.00
CA PRO A 220 9.13 14.30 6.17
C PRO A 220 8.14 13.32 6.81
N LYS A 221 8.64 12.22 7.36
CA LYS A 221 7.79 11.09 7.84
C LYS A 221 6.79 11.48 8.93
N THR A 222 7.13 12.45 9.75
CA THR A 222 6.29 12.95 10.85
C THR A 222 5.32 14.05 10.43
N ASP A 223 5.51 14.58 9.23
CA ASP A 223 4.77 15.72 8.73
C ASP A 223 3.47 15.28 8.07
N SER A 224 2.49 16.18 8.06
CA SER A 224 1.14 15.90 7.59
C SER A 224 0.65 16.91 6.56
N ILE A 225 0.02 16.43 5.49
CA ILE A 225 -0.87 17.23 4.65
C ILE A 225 -2.30 17.00 5.11
N ILE A 226 -2.93 18.03 5.66
CA ILE A 226 -4.29 18.01 6.19
C ILE A 226 -5.25 18.44 5.08
N VAL A 227 -6.18 17.58 4.69
CA VAL A 227 -7.20 17.93 3.69
C VAL A 227 -8.31 18.78 4.29
N SER A 228 -8.95 19.59 3.45
CA SER A 228 -10.02 20.53 3.85
C SER A 228 -11.38 20.22 3.22
N ASP A 229 -11.45 19.21 2.35
CA ASP A 229 -12.68 18.63 1.80
C ASP A 229 -12.46 17.14 1.46
N THR A 230 -13.50 16.46 0.97
CA THR A 230 -13.42 15.12 0.39
C THR A 230 -12.38 15.07 -0.72
N LEU A 231 -11.42 14.17 -0.59
CA LEU A 231 -10.34 14.00 -1.55
C LEU A 231 -10.74 12.98 -2.62
N VAL A 232 -10.80 13.42 -3.88
CA VAL A 232 -11.11 12.55 -5.03
C VAL A 232 -9.87 12.39 -5.90
N ILE A 233 -9.35 11.17 -5.97
CA ILE A 233 -8.23 10.78 -6.83
C ILE A 233 -8.80 10.16 -8.10
N ARG A 234 -8.34 10.59 -9.27
CA ARG A 234 -8.77 10.08 -10.60
C ARG A 234 -7.65 9.34 -11.35
N GLY A 235 -6.41 9.54 -10.94
CA GLY A 235 -5.24 8.84 -11.45
C GLY A 235 -4.51 8.19 -10.28
N MET A 236 -3.27 8.58 -10.04
CA MET A 236 -2.42 7.96 -9.03
C MET A 236 -2.36 8.78 -7.75
N LEU A 237 -2.65 8.13 -6.61
CA LEU A 237 -2.20 8.60 -5.30
C LEU A 237 -0.86 7.96 -4.99
N THR A 238 0.20 8.75 -4.91
CA THR A 238 1.55 8.29 -4.54
C THR A 238 1.90 8.78 -3.13
N LEU A 239 2.06 7.86 -2.19
CA LEU A 239 2.46 8.16 -0.81
C LEU A 239 3.88 7.63 -0.56
N LYS A 240 4.89 8.42 -0.95
CA LYS A 240 6.30 8.03 -0.78
C LYS A 240 6.73 8.15 0.69
N SER A 241 6.31 9.22 1.36
CA SER A 241 6.57 9.50 2.79
C SER A 241 5.57 10.50 3.36
N GLY A 242 5.47 10.56 4.70
CA GLY A 242 4.61 11.51 5.42
C GLY A 242 3.20 11.00 5.70
N ILE A 243 2.34 11.90 6.18
CA ILE A 243 0.96 11.58 6.58
C ILE A 243 -0.01 12.35 5.68
N LEU A 244 -0.88 11.64 4.97
CA LEU A 244 -2.09 12.23 4.39
C LEU A 244 -3.18 12.20 5.46
N ASP A 245 -3.47 13.34 6.08
CA ASP A 245 -4.50 13.46 7.11
C ASP A 245 -5.84 13.84 6.48
N LEU A 246 -6.78 12.89 6.50
CA LEU A 246 -8.10 13.06 5.92
C LEU A 246 -9.02 13.96 6.76
N ASN A 247 -8.64 14.30 7.99
CA ASN A 247 -9.30 15.36 8.77
C ASN A 247 -10.85 15.28 8.84
N ASN A 248 -11.39 14.07 9.03
CA ASN A 248 -12.84 13.78 9.03
C ASN A 248 -13.53 13.90 7.66
N HIS A 249 -12.79 13.79 6.57
CA HIS A 249 -13.33 13.81 5.22
C HIS A 249 -13.05 12.49 4.51
N ASP A 250 -13.80 12.25 3.45
CA ASP A 250 -13.72 10.99 2.72
C ASP A 250 -12.58 10.98 1.71
N LEU A 251 -12.08 9.78 1.42
CA LEU A 251 -11.15 9.53 0.31
C LEU A 251 -11.83 8.66 -0.74
N ILE A 252 -11.85 9.13 -1.99
CA ILE A 252 -12.49 8.45 -3.11
C ILE A 252 -11.45 8.15 -4.18
N PHE A 253 -11.29 6.87 -4.49
CA PHE A 253 -10.62 6.40 -5.70
C PHE A 253 -11.68 6.16 -6.78
N ASP A 254 -11.65 6.96 -7.83
CA ASP A 254 -12.51 6.79 -9.02
C ASP A 254 -12.10 5.56 -9.87
N THR A 255 -12.83 5.32 -10.95
CA THR A 255 -12.72 4.12 -11.80
C THR A 255 -11.37 3.91 -12.46
N THR A 256 -10.63 4.97 -12.74
CA THR A 256 -9.28 4.96 -13.34
C THR A 256 -8.16 5.05 -12.31
N SER A 257 -8.52 5.15 -11.03
CA SER A 257 -7.56 5.49 -9.99
C SER A 257 -6.73 4.32 -9.53
N ASN A 258 -5.56 4.62 -8.98
CA ASN A 258 -4.64 3.65 -8.41
C ASN A 258 -3.93 4.25 -7.19
N LEU A 259 -3.27 3.39 -6.43
CA LEU A 259 -2.46 3.72 -5.28
C LEU A 259 -1.05 3.20 -5.52
N ASP A 260 -0.06 4.07 -5.38
CA ASP A 260 1.35 3.71 -5.32
C ASP A 260 1.86 4.00 -3.91
N THR A 261 1.98 2.94 -3.13
CA THR A 261 2.61 2.95 -1.81
C THR A 261 3.76 1.97 -1.82
N ILE A 262 4.86 2.34 -1.16
CA ILE A 262 5.91 1.39 -0.82
C ILE A 262 5.38 0.58 0.37
N ASP A 263 5.63 -0.74 0.41
CA ASP A 263 5.26 -1.63 1.53
C ASP A 263 6.49 -1.99 2.39
N GLN A 264 7.21 -0.98 2.90
CA GLN A 264 8.44 -1.16 3.71
C GLN A 264 8.48 -0.25 4.97
N LEU A 265 9.52 -0.31 5.79
CA LEU A 265 9.62 0.59 6.96
C LEU A 265 9.95 2.03 6.51
N GLY A 266 9.01 2.97 6.72
CA GLY A 266 9.22 4.41 6.48
C GLY A 266 8.38 5.08 5.40
N ASN A 267 7.25 4.48 4.98
CA ASN A 267 6.43 4.97 3.87
C ASN A 267 5.42 6.05 4.27
N GLY A 268 4.73 6.60 3.26
CA GLY A 268 3.59 7.46 3.49
C GLY A 268 2.36 6.67 3.98
N VAL A 269 1.59 7.30 4.86
CA VAL A 269 0.42 6.69 5.53
C VAL A 269 -0.80 7.60 5.43
N ILE A 270 -1.99 7.03 5.55
CA ILE A 270 -3.27 7.74 5.56
C ILE A 270 -3.75 7.82 7.01
N LYS A 271 -3.99 9.02 7.53
CA LYS A 271 -4.61 9.21 8.84
C LYS A 271 -6.11 9.39 8.65
N THR A 272 -6.87 8.57 9.37
CA THR A 272 -8.33 8.46 9.30
C THR A 272 -8.94 8.76 10.66
N SER A 273 -10.27 8.92 10.70
CA SER A 273 -11.06 9.04 11.92
C SER A 273 -12.35 8.22 11.85
N THR A 274 -13.12 8.22 12.93
CA THR A 274 -14.47 7.61 13.00
C THR A 274 -15.49 8.25 12.06
N ASN A 275 -15.20 9.43 11.50
CA ASN A 275 -16.03 10.14 10.53
C ASN A 275 -15.52 9.99 9.09
N THR A 276 -14.40 9.31 8.88
CA THR A 276 -13.75 9.15 7.57
C THR A 276 -14.20 7.85 6.91
N SER A 277 -14.62 7.88 5.66
CA SER A 277 -14.84 6.70 4.83
C SER A 277 -13.87 6.66 3.65
N ILE A 278 -13.54 5.45 3.20
CA ILE A 278 -12.73 5.23 2.00
C ILE A 278 -13.58 4.49 0.96
N TYR A 279 -13.68 5.07 -0.23
CA TYR A 279 -14.41 4.52 -1.37
C TYR A 279 -13.42 4.10 -2.45
N ILE A 280 -13.47 2.83 -2.84
CA ILE A 280 -12.62 2.27 -3.87
C ILE A 280 -13.51 1.82 -5.01
N PHE A 281 -13.67 2.70 -5.98
CA PHE A 281 -14.39 2.44 -7.24
C PHE A 281 -13.45 2.07 -8.39
N ALA A 282 -12.16 1.89 -8.11
CA ALA A 282 -11.11 1.56 -9.06
C ALA A 282 -11.35 0.19 -9.71
N LYS A 283 -11.46 0.15 -11.05
CA LYS A 283 -11.76 -1.09 -11.79
C LYS A 283 -10.71 -2.18 -11.54
N ASN A 284 -9.42 -1.83 -11.53
CA ASN A 284 -8.34 -2.81 -11.46
C ASN A 284 -7.94 -3.20 -10.03
N GLY A 285 -8.63 -2.71 -8.99
CA GLY A 285 -8.10 -2.76 -7.63
C GLY A 285 -7.06 -1.66 -7.39
N LEU A 286 -6.19 -1.88 -6.40
CA LEU A 286 -5.09 -0.97 -6.07
C LEU A 286 -3.78 -1.76 -6.02
N ASP A 287 -2.73 -1.25 -6.67
CA ASP A 287 -1.40 -1.89 -6.67
C ASP A 287 -0.71 -1.76 -5.31
N GLY A 288 -0.73 -0.54 -4.76
CA GLY A 288 -0.25 -0.20 -3.42
C GLY A 288 -1.17 -0.71 -2.30
N GLY A 289 -0.57 -1.04 -1.15
CA GLY A 289 -1.31 -1.33 0.06
C GLY A 289 -1.87 -0.08 0.75
N LEU A 290 -3.08 -0.15 1.29
CA LEU A 290 -3.61 0.85 2.20
C LEU A 290 -2.84 0.81 3.52
N ASN A 291 -2.01 1.82 3.76
CA ASN A 291 -1.24 2.00 4.98
C ASN A 291 -1.89 3.09 5.83
N PHE A 292 -2.21 2.78 7.08
CA PHE A 292 -2.88 3.69 8.00
C PHE A 292 -1.93 4.24 9.06
N HIS A 293 -2.05 5.53 9.36
CA HIS A 293 -1.27 6.18 10.39
C HIS A 293 -1.72 5.69 11.77
N LYS A 294 -0.80 5.06 12.51
CA LYS A 294 -1.06 4.60 13.87
C LYS A 294 -0.93 5.76 14.87
N PRO A 295 -2.00 6.16 15.61
CA PRO A 295 -1.93 7.30 16.54
C PRO A 295 -0.94 7.08 17.69
N SER A 296 -0.82 5.83 18.17
CA SER A 296 0.13 5.42 19.20
C SER A 296 0.35 3.92 19.14
N THR A 297 1.35 3.37 19.85
CA THR A 297 1.66 1.93 19.84
C THR A 297 0.49 1.02 20.20
N ASN A 298 -0.47 1.51 21.00
CA ASN A 298 -1.59 0.73 21.54
C ASN A 298 -2.96 1.09 20.96
N ILE A 299 -3.04 2.07 20.06
CA ILE A 299 -4.29 2.51 19.45
C ILE A 299 -4.26 2.17 17.97
N ASN A 300 -5.27 1.44 17.50
CA ASN A 300 -5.43 1.18 16.07
C ASN A 300 -6.04 2.42 15.38
N PRO A 301 -5.66 2.68 14.12
CA PRO A 301 -6.39 3.64 13.28
C PRO A 301 -7.88 3.29 13.22
N GLN A 302 -8.75 4.30 13.21
CA GLN A 302 -10.20 4.10 13.12
C GLN A 302 -10.73 4.63 11.79
N LEU A 303 -11.66 3.89 11.18
CA LEU A 303 -12.31 4.22 9.92
C LEU A 303 -13.82 4.01 10.08
N ASN A 304 -14.63 4.92 9.52
CA ASN A 304 -16.08 4.74 9.52
C ASN A 304 -16.48 3.53 8.68
N SER A 305 -16.26 3.64 7.37
CA SER A 305 -16.66 2.64 6.39
C SER A 305 -15.57 2.45 5.34
N LEU A 306 -15.47 1.22 4.83
CA LEU A 306 -14.65 0.89 3.67
C LEU A 306 -15.56 0.30 2.60
N ILE A 307 -15.56 0.91 1.40
CA ILE A 307 -16.38 0.50 0.28
C ILE A 307 -15.47 -0.03 -0.83
N ILE A 308 -15.68 -1.28 -1.24
CA ILE A 308 -14.89 -1.93 -2.29
C ILE A 308 -15.81 -2.29 -3.46
N LYS A 309 -15.51 -1.69 -4.60
CA LYS A 309 -16.12 -1.96 -5.88
C LYS A 309 -15.06 -1.90 -6.97
N THR A 310 -14.50 -3.06 -7.24
CA THR A 310 -13.51 -3.28 -8.31
C THR A 310 -14.08 -4.28 -9.32
N ASP A 311 -13.41 -4.54 -10.43
CA ASP A 311 -13.83 -5.61 -11.33
C ASP A 311 -13.73 -6.98 -10.60
N PRO A 312 -14.59 -7.97 -10.94
CA PRO A 312 -14.57 -9.29 -10.30
C PRO A 312 -13.17 -9.91 -10.23
N GLY A 313 -12.77 -10.36 -9.03
CA GLY A 313 -11.46 -10.97 -8.79
C GLY A 313 -10.29 -9.98 -8.65
N LYS A 314 -10.49 -8.69 -8.92
CA LYS A 314 -9.50 -7.66 -8.57
C LYS A 314 -9.47 -7.44 -7.07
N THR A 315 -8.34 -6.93 -6.58
CA THR A 315 -8.02 -6.94 -5.15
C THR A 315 -7.57 -5.56 -4.70
N VAL A 316 -8.04 -5.14 -3.54
CA VAL A 316 -7.48 -4.06 -2.73
C VAL A 316 -6.70 -4.69 -1.60
N ARG A 317 -5.45 -4.28 -1.39
CA ARG A 317 -4.61 -4.86 -0.33
C ARG A 317 -4.46 -3.88 0.85
N LEU A 318 -4.43 -4.40 2.07
CA LEU A 318 -3.94 -3.69 3.24
C LEU A 318 -2.41 -3.75 3.29
N GLY A 319 -1.76 -2.61 3.48
CA GLY A 319 -0.30 -2.53 3.46
C GLY A 319 0.35 -3.07 4.74
N TRP A 320 1.63 -3.42 4.66
CA TRP A 320 2.39 -3.94 5.80
C TRP A 320 3.51 -2.96 6.20
N PRO A 321 3.78 -2.75 7.51
CA PRO A 321 3.10 -3.33 8.68
C PRO A 321 1.86 -2.53 9.15
N TYR A 322 1.47 -1.46 8.43
CA TYR A 322 0.54 -0.44 8.93
C TYR A 322 -0.91 -0.59 8.43
N GLY A 323 -1.33 -1.76 7.97
CA GLY A 323 -2.66 -1.95 7.40
C GLY A 323 -3.74 -2.34 8.40
N THR A 324 -3.42 -2.65 9.67
CA THR A 324 -4.43 -3.00 10.69
C THR A 324 -5.23 -1.76 11.11
N PHE A 325 -6.56 -1.87 11.14
CA PHE A 325 -7.44 -0.77 11.54
C PHE A 325 -8.76 -1.27 12.17
N GLU A 326 -9.44 -0.37 12.86
CA GLU A 326 -10.76 -0.56 13.45
C GLU A 326 -11.84 0.09 12.57
N LEU A 327 -12.89 -0.66 12.27
CA LEU A 327 -14.04 -0.20 11.48
C LEU A 327 -15.24 0.01 12.41
N THR A 328 -15.85 1.20 12.37
CA THR A 328 -16.93 1.58 13.29
C THR A 328 -18.34 1.47 12.69
N ASN A 329 -18.47 1.30 11.37
CA ASN A 329 -19.77 1.19 10.71
C ASN A 329 -19.87 -0.01 9.75
N THR A 330 -19.54 0.13 8.46
CA THR A 330 -19.74 -0.98 7.51
C THR A 330 -18.57 -1.21 6.56
N LEU A 331 -18.17 -2.47 6.40
CA LEU A 331 -17.40 -2.93 5.24
C LEU A 331 -18.38 -3.34 4.13
N TYR A 332 -18.36 -2.63 3.01
CA TYR A 332 -19.15 -2.97 1.83
C TYR A 332 -18.30 -3.70 0.81
N LEU A 333 -18.61 -4.98 0.60
CA LEU A 333 -18.00 -5.84 -0.42
C LEU A 333 -18.94 -5.93 -1.63
N LEU A 334 -18.97 -4.88 -2.45
CA LEU A 334 -19.85 -4.81 -3.62
C LEU A 334 -19.34 -5.72 -4.74
N THR A 335 -18.08 -5.54 -5.14
CA THR A 335 -17.38 -6.39 -6.13
C THR A 335 -15.87 -6.38 -5.89
N GLY A 336 -15.21 -7.52 -6.15
CA GLY A 336 -13.78 -7.73 -5.91
C GLY A 336 -13.42 -7.83 -4.43
N ASN A 337 -12.14 -8.00 -4.16
CA ASN A 337 -11.67 -8.58 -2.89
C ASN A 337 -10.89 -7.60 -2.03
N LEU A 338 -10.99 -7.75 -0.71
CA LEU A 338 -10.09 -7.12 0.26
C LEU A 338 -9.04 -8.13 0.70
N TRP A 339 -7.77 -7.92 0.38
CA TRP A 339 -6.68 -8.77 0.84
C TRP A 339 -6.01 -8.16 2.08
N LEU A 340 -6.11 -8.88 3.19
CA LEU A 340 -5.57 -8.46 4.48
C LEU A 340 -4.05 -8.58 4.58
N TYR A 341 -3.40 -9.35 3.70
CA TYR A 341 -1.99 -9.70 3.83
C TYR A 341 -1.72 -10.38 5.20
N ASN A 342 -1.11 -9.67 6.15
CA ASN A 342 -0.91 -10.12 7.54
C ASN A 342 -1.53 -9.12 8.54
N GLN A 343 -2.56 -8.38 8.12
CA GLN A 343 -3.20 -7.31 8.87
C GLN A 343 -4.59 -7.70 9.34
N SER A 344 -5.06 -7.06 10.40
CA SER A 344 -6.41 -7.32 10.90
C SER A 344 -7.36 -6.18 10.58
N ILE A 345 -8.59 -6.53 10.25
CA ILE A 345 -9.71 -5.59 10.27
C ILE A 345 -10.56 -5.89 11.50
N ILE A 346 -10.73 -4.90 12.36
CA ILE A 346 -11.39 -5.06 13.66
C ILE A 346 -12.72 -4.32 13.63
N PHE A 347 -13.83 -5.03 13.68
CA PHE A 347 -15.17 -4.45 13.71
C PHE A 347 -15.53 -4.07 15.15
N LYS A 348 -15.80 -2.78 15.37
CA LYS A 348 -16.22 -2.22 16.65
C LYS A 348 -17.75 -2.24 16.78
N ASP A 349 -18.24 -2.44 18.00
CA ASP A 349 -19.65 -2.26 18.37
C ASP A 349 -20.65 -2.97 17.43
N THR A 350 -21.46 -2.21 16.70
CA THR A 350 -22.48 -2.72 15.76
C THR A 350 -21.99 -2.82 14.32
N ALA A 351 -20.68 -2.66 14.09
CA ALA A 351 -20.12 -2.67 12.76
C ALA A 351 -20.39 -4.01 12.05
N LYS A 352 -20.61 -3.94 10.73
CA LYS A 352 -21.08 -5.08 9.94
C LYS A 352 -20.35 -5.21 8.62
N ILE A 353 -20.42 -6.41 8.05
CA ILE A 353 -20.01 -6.68 6.68
C ILE A 353 -21.28 -6.83 5.84
N VAL A 354 -21.35 -6.14 4.72
CA VAL A 354 -22.45 -6.22 3.75
C VAL A 354 -21.89 -6.67 2.40
N GLY A 355 -22.56 -7.65 1.77
CA GLY A 355 -22.08 -8.31 0.56
C GLY A 355 -21.47 -9.67 0.88
N GLY A 356 -20.52 -10.11 0.06
CA GLY A 356 -19.94 -11.46 0.15
C GLY A 356 -20.43 -12.39 -0.95
N SER A 357 -19.54 -12.75 -1.87
CA SER A 357 -19.79 -13.73 -2.93
C SER A 357 -18.49 -14.36 -3.39
N ALA A 358 -18.56 -15.32 -4.32
CA ALA A 358 -17.38 -15.90 -4.97
C ALA A 358 -16.50 -14.88 -5.73
N THR A 359 -17.01 -13.68 -6.00
CA THR A 359 -16.28 -12.61 -6.70
C THR A 359 -16.02 -11.39 -5.82
N SER A 360 -16.44 -11.42 -4.55
CA SER A 360 -16.36 -10.29 -3.64
C SER A 360 -16.27 -10.73 -2.19
N TYR A 361 -15.06 -10.84 -1.64
CA TYR A 361 -14.84 -11.35 -0.29
C TYR A 361 -13.50 -10.87 0.31
N VAL A 362 -13.31 -11.14 1.61
CA VAL A 362 -12.04 -10.86 2.29
C VAL A 362 -11.08 -12.03 2.07
N ILE A 363 -9.91 -11.76 1.50
CA ILE A 363 -8.79 -12.69 1.42
C ILE A 363 -7.94 -12.52 2.67
N SER A 364 -7.93 -13.53 3.54
CA SER A 364 -7.15 -13.50 4.79
C SER A 364 -5.65 -13.64 4.52
N SER A 365 -5.26 -14.67 3.77
CA SER A 365 -3.88 -14.88 3.35
C SER A 365 -3.81 -15.64 2.02
N LYS A 366 -2.70 -15.45 1.28
CA LYS A 366 -2.36 -16.24 0.08
C LYS A 366 -1.42 -17.42 0.38
N LYS A 367 -0.91 -17.52 1.61
CA LYS A 367 0.03 -18.56 2.06
C LYS A 367 -0.38 -19.11 3.42
N VAL A 368 -0.05 -20.38 3.69
CA VAL A 368 0.02 -20.86 5.09
C VAL A 368 1.23 -20.22 5.73
N ILE A 369 1.02 -19.40 6.76
CA ILE A 369 2.09 -18.71 7.49
C ILE A 369 2.37 -19.49 8.78
N ALA A 370 3.66 -19.75 9.02
CA ALA A 370 4.14 -20.35 10.26
C ALA A 370 3.85 -19.40 11.44
N ASN A 371 3.59 -19.95 12.63
CA ASN A 371 3.48 -19.23 13.91
C ASN A 371 2.17 -18.46 14.19
N GLY A 372 1.12 -18.56 13.36
CA GLY A 372 -0.19 -17.98 13.71
C GLY A 372 -0.46 -16.56 13.19
N ASP A 373 0.48 -15.96 12.47
CA ASP A 373 0.35 -14.60 11.94
C ASP A 373 -0.46 -14.58 10.63
N TYR A 374 -1.79 -14.52 10.72
CA TYR A 374 -2.68 -14.35 9.57
C TYR A 374 -3.36 -12.99 9.63
N GLY A 375 -3.65 -12.41 8.46
CA GLY A 375 -4.61 -11.32 8.44
C GLY A 375 -5.98 -11.83 8.87
N SER A 376 -6.62 -11.16 9.83
CA SER A 376 -7.86 -11.65 10.43
C SER A 376 -9.01 -10.66 10.33
N VAL A 377 -10.22 -11.19 10.14
CA VAL A 377 -11.44 -10.45 10.40
C VAL A 377 -11.79 -10.65 11.86
N VAL A 378 -11.76 -9.59 12.65
CA VAL A 378 -12.07 -9.64 14.09
C VAL A 378 -13.41 -8.95 14.32
N MET A 379 -14.38 -9.64 14.93
CA MET A 379 -15.68 -9.05 15.23
C MET A 379 -16.37 -9.68 16.42
N GLU A 380 -17.25 -8.92 17.06
CA GLU A 380 -18.14 -9.42 18.10
C GLU A 380 -19.35 -10.15 17.49
N ILE A 381 -19.68 -11.32 18.03
CA ILE A 381 -20.90 -12.04 17.74
C ILE A 381 -21.72 -12.14 19.02
N LYS A 382 -22.88 -11.47 19.02
CA LYS A 382 -23.82 -11.49 20.15
C LYS A 382 -24.29 -12.91 20.46
N LYS A 383 -24.61 -13.15 21.73
CA LYS A 383 -25.32 -14.36 22.18
C LYS A 383 -26.55 -14.63 21.32
N ASP A 384 -26.81 -15.92 21.07
CA ASP A 384 -27.94 -16.45 20.31
C ASP A 384 -28.08 -15.81 18.92
N SER A 385 -26.97 -15.36 18.35
CA SER A 385 -26.94 -14.70 17.03
C SER A 385 -26.03 -15.44 16.06
N THR A 386 -26.42 -15.41 14.79
CA THR A 386 -25.63 -15.96 13.68
C THR A 386 -24.91 -14.86 12.92
N ARG A 387 -23.67 -15.11 12.49
CA ARG A 387 -22.94 -14.29 11.52
C ARG A 387 -22.28 -15.14 10.46
N VAL A 388 -22.33 -14.67 9.22
CA VAL A 388 -21.58 -15.23 8.09
C VAL A 388 -20.44 -14.27 7.78
N ILE A 389 -19.22 -14.80 7.75
CA ILE A 389 -18.00 -14.05 7.47
C ILE A 389 -17.61 -14.35 6.03
N PRO A 390 -17.73 -13.38 5.11
CA PRO A 390 -17.37 -13.57 3.71
C PRO A 390 -15.85 -13.52 3.55
N ILE A 391 -15.19 -14.64 3.84
CA ILE A 391 -13.74 -14.80 3.87
C ILE A 391 -13.30 -15.94 2.96
N GLY A 392 -12.04 -15.93 2.54
CA GLY A 392 -11.45 -17.00 1.74
C GLY A 392 -9.97 -16.80 1.48
N THR A 393 -9.48 -17.52 0.47
CA THR A 393 -8.12 -17.42 -0.06
C THR A 393 -8.13 -16.68 -1.40
N ASP A 394 -6.97 -16.44 -2.00
CA ASP A 394 -6.91 -15.94 -3.39
C ASP A 394 -7.42 -16.93 -4.45
N LYS A 395 -7.68 -18.18 -4.07
CA LYS A 395 -8.23 -19.20 -4.97
C LYS A 395 -9.72 -19.44 -4.76
N HIS A 396 -10.18 -19.40 -3.51
CA HIS A 396 -11.50 -19.88 -3.16
C HIS A 396 -12.19 -18.97 -2.15
N TYR A 397 -13.46 -18.66 -2.42
CA TYR A 397 -14.38 -18.09 -1.44
C TYR A 397 -14.89 -19.19 -0.52
N THR A 398 -14.48 -19.16 0.75
CA THR A 398 -14.75 -20.22 1.73
C THR A 398 -15.25 -19.64 3.05
N PRO A 399 -16.47 -19.07 3.04
CA PRO A 399 -17.00 -18.34 4.18
C PRO A 399 -17.17 -19.24 5.41
N CYS A 400 -17.09 -18.62 6.58
CA CYS A 400 -17.37 -19.27 7.86
C CYS A 400 -18.66 -18.68 8.43
N LYS A 401 -19.53 -19.52 9.00
CA LYS A 401 -20.72 -19.08 9.73
C LYS A 401 -20.61 -19.54 11.17
N ILE A 402 -20.81 -18.62 12.10
CA ILE A 402 -20.85 -18.89 13.55
C ILE A 402 -22.25 -18.59 14.07
N TYR A 403 -22.80 -19.52 14.84
CA TYR A 403 -23.93 -19.28 15.74
C TYR A 403 -23.41 -19.34 17.18
N ASN A 404 -23.40 -18.20 17.86
CA ASN A 404 -22.84 -18.10 19.20
C ASN A 404 -23.86 -18.55 20.25
N LYS A 405 -23.58 -19.68 20.91
CA LYS A 405 -24.41 -20.24 22.01
C LYS A 405 -23.83 -19.95 23.39
N ASN A 406 -22.71 -19.23 23.46
CA ASN A 406 -22.14 -18.79 24.72
C ASN A 406 -23.13 -17.91 25.49
N ASN A 407 -22.91 -17.81 26.79
CA ASN A 407 -23.73 -16.96 27.66
C ASN A 407 -23.44 -15.46 27.53
N SER A 408 -22.58 -15.05 26.60
CA SER A 408 -22.13 -13.67 26.37
C SER A 408 -22.01 -13.36 24.87
N ALA A 409 -21.88 -12.06 24.56
CA ALA A 409 -21.32 -11.65 23.28
C ALA A 409 -19.80 -11.84 23.33
N ASP A 410 -19.21 -12.43 22.29
CA ASP A 410 -17.80 -12.78 22.29
C ASP A 410 -17.12 -12.31 21.00
N GLN A 411 -15.83 -12.00 21.12
CA GLN A 411 -15.01 -11.60 19.99
C GLN A 411 -14.37 -12.83 19.34
N PHE A 412 -14.55 -12.92 18.03
CA PHE A 412 -13.97 -13.96 17.19
C PHE A 412 -12.99 -13.34 16.19
N ALA A 413 -11.86 -14.00 15.96
CA ALA A 413 -10.97 -13.76 14.84
C ALA A 413 -11.09 -14.88 13.81
N PHE A 414 -11.25 -14.49 12.55
CA PHE A 414 -11.39 -15.39 11.42
C PHE A 414 -10.23 -15.21 10.44
N GLY A 415 -9.58 -16.32 10.09
CA GLY A 415 -8.55 -16.39 9.07
C GLY A 415 -8.74 -17.62 8.19
N VAL A 416 -8.20 -17.56 6.98
CA VAL A 416 -8.23 -18.66 6.01
C VAL A 416 -6.91 -18.67 5.22
N ALA A 417 -6.34 -19.85 5.06
CA ALA A 417 -5.14 -20.07 4.26
C ALA A 417 -5.35 -21.18 3.22
N ASN A 418 -4.67 -21.06 2.08
CA ASN A 418 -4.59 -22.14 1.10
C ASN A 418 -3.91 -23.35 1.71
N THR A 419 -4.29 -24.55 1.30
CA THR A 419 -3.66 -25.82 1.69
C THR A 419 -3.85 -26.23 3.13
N VAL A 420 -3.74 -27.54 3.37
CA VAL A 420 -3.79 -28.18 4.68
C VAL A 420 -2.41 -28.76 4.99
N ARG A 421 -1.90 -28.51 6.20
CA ARG A 421 -0.63 -29.06 6.68
C ARG A 421 -0.84 -30.06 7.81
N GLU A 422 0.15 -30.91 8.03
CA GLU A 422 0.08 -32.00 9.03
C GLU A 422 -0.12 -31.48 10.48
N ARG A 423 0.28 -30.24 10.76
CA ARG A 423 0.22 -29.61 12.10
C ARG A 423 -0.59 -28.31 12.13
N GLY A 424 -1.74 -28.28 11.46
CA GLY A 424 -2.56 -27.07 11.35
C GLY A 424 -1.79 -25.94 10.65
N GLY A 425 -1.54 -24.83 11.35
CA GLY A 425 -0.71 -23.73 10.85
C GLY A 425 0.81 -23.91 10.99
N TYR A 426 1.29 -24.92 11.74
CA TYR A 426 2.69 -25.01 12.19
C TYR A 426 3.53 -26.08 11.47
N GLY A 427 2.89 -26.94 10.66
CA GLY A 427 3.57 -28.06 9.99
C GLY A 427 4.48 -27.60 8.86
N SER A 428 5.44 -28.43 8.46
CA SER A 428 6.26 -28.19 7.25
C SER A 428 5.80 -29.05 6.08
N VAL A 429 5.09 -30.15 6.32
CA VAL A 429 4.52 -31.00 5.28
C VAL A 429 3.09 -30.58 4.97
N PHE A 430 2.80 -30.56 3.67
CA PHE A 430 1.48 -30.31 3.13
C PHE A 430 0.78 -31.65 2.90
N LEU A 431 -0.46 -31.78 3.39
CA LEU A 431 -1.34 -32.92 3.13
C LEU A 431 -2.04 -32.78 1.78
N SER A 432 -2.30 -31.53 1.35
CA SER A 432 -2.99 -31.24 0.10
C SER A 432 -2.46 -31.95 -1.15
N PRO A 433 -1.16 -32.19 -1.36
CA PRO A 433 -0.69 -32.89 -2.55
C PRO A 433 -1.11 -34.36 -2.66
N THR A 434 -1.45 -35.02 -1.56
CA THR A 434 -1.68 -36.49 -1.55
C THR A 434 -3.02 -36.89 -0.94
N GLU A 435 -3.55 -36.10 -0.01
CA GLU A 435 -4.73 -36.49 0.76
C GLU A 435 -6.04 -35.98 0.13
N PRO A 436 -7.13 -36.78 0.15
CA PRO A 436 -8.46 -36.33 -0.26
C PRO A 436 -9.04 -35.36 0.77
N LEU A 437 -9.07 -34.06 0.44
CA LEU A 437 -9.52 -32.99 1.35
C LEU A 437 -10.05 -31.78 0.57
N VAL A 438 -10.58 -30.79 1.30
CA VAL A 438 -10.77 -29.43 0.77
C VAL A 438 -9.49 -28.63 1.00
N ASP A 439 -8.92 -28.03 -0.05
CA ASP A 439 -7.59 -27.40 -0.08
C ASP A 439 -7.47 -26.07 0.71
N VAL A 440 -8.02 -26.02 1.91
CA VAL A 440 -8.18 -24.82 2.73
C VAL A 440 -8.05 -25.16 4.21
N THR A 441 -7.29 -24.34 4.94
CA THR A 441 -7.26 -24.34 6.41
C THR A 441 -7.96 -23.10 6.94
N TRP A 442 -8.95 -23.28 7.80
CA TRP A 442 -9.60 -22.19 8.53
C TRP A 442 -8.91 -22.00 9.88
N SER A 443 -8.75 -20.73 10.28
CA SER A 443 -8.35 -20.32 11.61
C SER A 443 -9.52 -19.59 12.26
N VAL A 444 -10.09 -20.12 13.33
CA VAL A 444 -11.14 -19.47 14.12
C VAL A 444 -10.69 -19.44 15.56
N GLN A 445 -10.56 -18.25 16.12
CA GLN A 445 -10.08 -18.03 17.48
C GLN A 445 -11.10 -17.21 18.26
N THR A 446 -11.35 -17.58 19.52
CA THR A 446 -12.05 -16.73 20.49
C THR A 446 -11.04 -16.03 21.41
N TYR A 447 -11.36 -14.82 21.89
CA TYR A 447 -10.52 -14.08 22.82
C TYR A 447 -11.11 -14.10 24.24
N GLY A 448 -10.27 -14.46 25.22
CA GLY A 448 -10.59 -14.31 26.66
C GLY A 448 -11.56 -15.33 27.24
N LEU A 449 -11.84 -16.43 26.54
CA LEU A 449 -12.76 -17.48 26.98
C LEU A 449 -12.01 -18.74 27.42
N ASN A 450 -12.38 -19.29 28.58
CA ASN A 450 -11.87 -20.57 29.07
C ASN A 450 -12.70 -21.76 28.56
N ASN A 451 -13.98 -21.52 28.28
CA ASN A 451 -14.93 -22.46 27.69
C ASN A 451 -15.69 -21.74 26.59
N VAL A 452 -15.94 -22.43 25.49
CA VAL A 452 -16.71 -21.92 24.35
C VAL A 452 -17.89 -22.83 24.10
N ASP A 453 -18.96 -22.31 23.53
CA ASP A 453 -20.05 -23.08 22.94
C ASP A 453 -20.61 -22.31 21.73
N TYR A 454 -20.30 -22.79 20.54
CA TYR A 454 -20.82 -22.23 19.31
C TYR A 454 -20.95 -23.30 18.23
N ASP A 455 -21.86 -23.08 17.28
CA ASP A 455 -21.91 -23.90 16.07
C ASP A 455 -21.14 -23.20 14.95
N MET A 456 -20.17 -23.91 14.40
CA MET A 456 -19.36 -23.44 13.28
C MET A 456 -19.74 -24.20 12.02
N THR A 457 -20.18 -23.47 10.99
CA THR A 457 -20.35 -24.00 9.64
C THR A 457 -19.23 -23.52 8.75
N LEU A 458 -18.41 -24.44 8.25
CA LEU A 458 -17.40 -24.16 7.23
C LEU A 458 -17.99 -24.46 5.86
N MET A 459 -17.83 -23.53 4.91
CA MET A 459 -18.41 -23.62 3.57
C MET A 459 -17.33 -23.52 2.49
N TRP A 460 -17.45 -24.31 1.43
CA TRP A 460 -16.47 -24.36 0.33
C TRP A 460 -17.13 -24.64 -1.03
N PRO A 461 -16.52 -24.20 -2.15
CA PRO A 461 -16.96 -24.57 -3.48
C PRO A 461 -16.42 -25.95 -3.89
N ALA A 462 -17.10 -26.65 -4.79
CA ALA A 462 -16.61 -27.93 -5.34
C ALA A 462 -15.19 -27.84 -5.93
N THR A 463 -14.79 -26.67 -6.44
CA THR A 463 -13.47 -26.43 -7.02
C THR A 463 -12.33 -26.44 -5.99
N ALA A 464 -12.65 -26.40 -4.69
CA ALA A 464 -11.66 -26.50 -3.62
C ALA A 464 -11.39 -27.96 -3.19
N GLU A 465 -12.15 -28.92 -3.74
CA GLU A 465 -12.00 -30.35 -3.43
C GLU A 465 -10.92 -30.98 -4.31
N ILE A 466 -10.01 -31.74 -3.71
CA ILE A 466 -8.85 -32.32 -4.39
C ILE A 466 -8.70 -33.82 -4.10
N ASN A 467 -7.86 -34.50 -4.88
CA ASN A 467 -7.48 -35.91 -4.69
C ASN A 467 -8.66 -36.90 -4.56
N SER A 468 -9.72 -36.69 -5.34
CA SER A 468 -10.93 -37.53 -5.32
C SER A 468 -11.69 -37.52 -3.98
N PHE A 469 -11.65 -36.38 -3.28
CA PHE A 469 -12.42 -36.12 -2.07
C PHE A 469 -13.89 -36.51 -2.21
N ASP A 470 -14.38 -37.32 -1.26
CA ASP A 470 -15.76 -37.76 -1.18
C ASP A 470 -16.57 -36.88 -0.22
N ARG A 471 -17.20 -35.84 -0.77
CA ARG A 471 -18.05 -34.92 0.01
C ARG A 471 -19.27 -35.59 0.64
N THR A 472 -19.63 -36.81 0.25
CA THR A 472 -20.75 -37.56 0.87
C THR A 472 -20.35 -38.23 2.18
N LYS A 473 -19.03 -38.29 2.46
CA LYS A 473 -18.42 -38.90 3.64
C LYS A 473 -17.30 -38.03 4.16
N SER A 474 -17.63 -36.78 4.49
CA SER A 474 -16.68 -35.78 4.98
C SER A 474 -17.06 -35.22 6.35
N TYR A 475 -16.15 -34.48 6.97
CA TYR A 475 -16.34 -33.89 8.31
C TYR A 475 -15.40 -32.70 8.56
N ILE A 476 -15.72 -31.89 9.58
CA ILE A 476 -14.81 -30.86 10.11
C ILE A 476 -13.82 -31.49 11.07
N SER A 477 -12.55 -31.54 10.68
CA SER A 477 -11.43 -31.89 11.54
C SER A 477 -10.90 -30.64 12.25
N GLN A 478 -10.56 -30.77 13.53
CA GLN A 478 -9.87 -29.74 14.31
C GLN A 478 -8.47 -30.25 14.63
N TYR A 479 -7.45 -29.44 14.43
CA TYR A 479 -6.09 -29.82 14.81
C TYR A 479 -5.97 -29.72 16.33
N GLN A 480 -5.80 -30.82 17.06
CA GLN A 480 -5.65 -30.78 18.52
C GLN A 480 -4.58 -31.76 18.97
N ARG A 481 -3.85 -31.42 20.04
CA ARG A 481 -2.85 -32.31 20.67
C ARG A 481 -1.79 -32.88 19.71
N GLY A 482 -1.48 -32.17 18.63
CA GLY A 482 -0.45 -32.58 17.67
C GLY A 482 -0.97 -33.30 16.41
N TYR A 483 -2.28 -33.49 16.26
CA TYR A 483 -2.86 -34.23 15.12
C TYR A 483 -4.24 -33.68 14.71
N TRP A 484 -4.64 -33.97 13.47
CA TRP A 484 -6.00 -33.71 13.00
C TRP A 484 -6.98 -34.70 13.63
N THR A 485 -8.04 -34.20 14.26
CA THR A 485 -9.00 -35.05 14.98
C THR A 485 -10.13 -35.53 14.06
N THR A 486 -10.57 -36.76 14.26
CA THR A 486 -11.93 -37.17 13.87
C THR A 486 -12.94 -36.63 14.89
N PRO A 487 -14.18 -36.32 14.50
CA PRO A 487 -15.25 -36.07 15.46
C PRO A 487 -15.37 -37.28 16.39
N TRP A 488 -15.13 -37.07 17.69
CA TRP A 488 -15.15 -38.14 18.69
C TRP A 488 -16.59 -38.55 19.00
N ASP A 489 -16.88 -39.85 18.91
CA ASP A 489 -18.09 -40.43 19.51
C ASP A 489 -17.76 -40.86 20.95
N TRP A 490 -18.46 -40.31 21.94
CA TRP A 490 -18.19 -40.50 23.37
C TRP A 490 -18.57 -41.91 23.90
N GLY A 491 -18.70 -42.90 23.03
CA GLY A 491 -19.19 -44.24 23.37
C GLY A 491 -18.21 -45.42 23.23
N THR A 492 -17.02 -45.25 22.64
CA THR A 492 -16.11 -46.40 22.37
C THR A 492 -14.64 -46.10 22.67
N TRP A 493 -13.93 -47.08 23.25
CA TRP A 493 -12.48 -47.07 23.47
C TRP A 493 -11.68 -47.42 22.20
N GLU A 494 -12.31 -47.34 21.02
CA GLU A 494 -11.73 -47.63 19.73
C GLU A 494 -11.69 -46.33 18.93
N TYR A 495 -10.53 -45.97 18.37
CA TYR A 495 -10.39 -44.80 17.49
C TYR A 495 -11.12 -45.10 16.17
N LYS A 496 -12.44 -44.90 16.15
CA LYS A 496 -13.25 -44.97 14.93
C LYS A 496 -13.57 -43.56 14.44
N PRO A 497 -13.42 -43.27 13.14
CA PRO A 497 -14.04 -42.10 12.52
C PRO A 497 -15.56 -42.33 12.47
N THR A 498 -16.29 -42.00 13.54
CA THR A 498 -17.71 -42.39 13.65
C THR A 498 -18.72 -41.40 13.05
N ALA A 499 -18.31 -40.28 12.44
CA ALA A 499 -19.29 -39.32 11.90
C ALA A 499 -18.84 -38.58 10.63
N SER A 500 -18.37 -39.31 9.61
CA SER A 500 -18.39 -38.75 8.25
C SER A 500 -19.83 -38.66 7.77
N SER A 501 -20.24 -37.51 7.24
CA SER A 501 -21.59 -37.31 6.72
C SER A 501 -21.56 -36.57 5.38
N ALA A 502 -22.70 -36.55 4.70
CA ALA A 502 -22.81 -35.80 3.46
C ALA A 502 -22.79 -34.30 3.74
N ALA A 503 -21.90 -33.59 3.07
CA ALA A 503 -21.89 -32.13 3.09
C ALA A 503 -23.23 -31.58 2.58
N THR A 504 -23.77 -30.58 3.28
CA THR A 504 -25.06 -29.98 2.91
C THR A 504 -24.84 -28.90 1.86
N LEU A 505 -25.59 -28.95 0.75
CA LEU A 505 -25.63 -27.87 -0.23
C LEU A 505 -26.34 -26.65 0.39
N GLN A 506 -25.61 -25.55 0.50
CA GLN A 506 -26.11 -24.28 1.03
C GLN A 506 -26.83 -23.49 -0.07
N SER A 507 -27.68 -22.53 0.34
CA SER A 507 -28.44 -21.69 -0.60
C SER A 507 -27.59 -20.84 -1.55
N ASN A 508 -26.33 -20.60 -1.20
CA ASN A 508 -25.35 -19.87 -2.02
C ASN A 508 -24.58 -20.77 -3.00
N GLY A 509 -24.96 -22.06 -3.11
CA GLY A 509 -24.33 -23.03 -4.00
C GLY A 509 -23.02 -23.65 -3.46
N LEU A 510 -22.61 -23.30 -2.24
CA LEU A 510 -21.45 -23.92 -1.57
C LEU A 510 -21.86 -25.19 -0.84
N TYR A 511 -20.90 -26.11 -0.66
CA TYR A 511 -21.04 -27.22 0.28
C TYR A 511 -20.68 -26.75 1.68
N GLY A 512 -21.30 -27.32 2.70
CA GLY A 512 -20.99 -26.96 4.09
C GLY A 512 -21.20 -28.09 5.07
N HIS A 513 -20.38 -28.07 6.13
CA HIS A 513 -20.51 -28.89 7.32
C HIS A 513 -20.64 -28.02 8.55
N THR A 514 -21.40 -28.47 9.55
CA THR A 514 -21.54 -27.78 10.84
C THR A 514 -20.99 -28.66 11.95
N ARG A 515 -20.20 -28.07 12.84
CA ARG A 515 -19.68 -28.73 14.05
C ARG A 515 -19.92 -27.82 15.26
N ASN A 516 -20.39 -28.40 16.35
CA ASN A 516 -20.43 -27.72 17.64
C ASN A 516 -19.03 -27.71 18.26
N ILE A 517 -18.55 -26.54 18.64
CA ILE A 517 -17.25 -26.34 19.28
C ILE A 517 -17.50 -26.02 20.74
N THR A 518 -17.05 -26.92 21.61
CA THR A 518 -17.11 -26.77 23.07
C THR A 518 -15.73 -26.61 23.72
N ASN A 519 -14.67 -26.70 22.92
CA ASN A 519 -13.29 -26.47 23.34
C ASN A 519 -12.50 -25.70 22.28
N ASP A 520 -11.78 -24.65 22.69
CA ASP A 520 -10.97 -23.80 21.80
C ASP A 520 -9.47 -24.06 22.00
N SER A 521 -9.10 -25.31 22.31
CA SER A 521 -7.70 -25.68 22.59
C SER A 521 -6.78 -25.56 21.36
N SER A 522 -7.35 -25.30 20.19
CA SER A 522 -6.66 -24.98 18.94
C SER A 522 -7.63 -24.37 17.95
N ASN A 523 -7.10 -23.42 17.18
CA ASN A 523 -7.89 -22.54 16.33
C ASN A 523 -7.96 -23.04 14.88
N PHE A 524 -7.32 -24.17 14.53
CA PHE A 524 -7.21 -24.64 13.15
C PHE A 524 -8.19 -25.76 12.81
N TYR A 525 -8.83 -25.62 11.64
CA TYR A 525 -9.84 -26.52 11.13
C TYR A 525 -9.63 -26.83 9.64
N ALA A 526 -9.96 -28.04 9.23
CA ALA A 526 -9.92 -28.50 7.85
C ALA A 526 -11.14 -29.39 7.55
N ILE A 527 -11.50 -29.51 6.28
CA ILE A 527 -12.52 -30.47 5.82
C ILE A 527 -11.80 -31.67 5.22
N LEU A 528 -12.01 -32.83 5.85
CA LEU A 528 -11.40 -34.10 5.48
C LEU A 528 -12.50 -35.10 5.12
N ASP A 529 -12.16 -36.10 4.30
CA ASP A 529 -13.04 -37.25 4.08
C ASP A 529 -12.55 -38.48 4.86
N GLN A 530 -13.35 -39.54 4.86
CA GLN A 530 -13.02 -40.79 5.55
C GLN A 530 -11.74 -41.50 5.04
N LYS A 531 -11.21 -41.11 3.86
CA LYS A 531 -10.01 -41.68 3.25
C LYS A 531 -8.76 -40.86 3.57
N THR A 532 -8.90 -39.66 4.14
CA THR A 532 -7.75 -38.82 4.51
C THR A 532 -6.93 -39.51 5.60
N THR A 533 -5.64 -39.69 5.35
CA THR A 533 -4.67 -40.19 6.33
C THR A 533 -4.23 -39.03 7.23
N ILE A 534 -4.83 -38.98 8.41
CA ILE A 534 -4.64 -37.90 9.41
C ILE A 534 -3.49 -38.13 10.39
N SER A 535 -2.88 -39.33 10.36
CA SER A 535 -1.69 -39.63 11.16
C SER A 535 -0.45 -39.53 10.28
N VAL A 536 0.45 -38.61 10.64
CA VAL A 536 1.87 -38.92 10.50
C VAL A 536 2.20 -39.70 11.75
N ASP A 537 1.91 -41.00 11.74
CA ASP A 537 2.67 -41.86 12.62
C ASP A 537 4.10 -41.63 12.15
N ASP A 538 4.94 -41.02 12.99
CA ASP A 538 6.32 -41.47 13.01
C ASP A 538 6.19 -42.98 13.09
N ILE A 539 6.41 -43.67 11.96
CA ILE A 539 6.35 -45.13 11.90
C ILE A 539 7.51 -45.60 12.78
N LYS A 540 7.25 -45.62 14.09
CA LYS A 540 8.14 -46.18 15.08
C LYS A 540 8.02 -47.66 14.83
N PHE A 541 9.00 -48.21 14.10
CA PHE A 541 9.43 -49.55 14.44
C PHE A 541 9.56 -49.57 15.96
N ALA A 542 8.88 -50.51 16.61
CA ALA A 542 8.88 -50.63 18.07
C ALA A 542 10.25 -51.14 18.58
N GLY A 543 11.32 -50.44 18.21
CA GLY A 543 12.70 -50.83 18.40
C GLY A 543 13.71 -49.94 17.67
N ASP A 544 14.90 -49.81 18.23
CA ASP A 544 16.03 -49.14 17.57
C ASP A 544 16.54 -50.00 16.41
N ILE A 545 16.70 -49.37 15.23
CA ILE A 545 17.30 -49.99 14.05
C ILE A 545 18.57 -49.24 13.67
N THR A 546 19.69 -49.96 13.65
CA THR A 546 20.97 -49.44 13.15
C THR A 546 21.52 -50.36 12.07
N VAL A 547 22.07 -49.76 11.01
CA VAL A 547 22.56 -50.45 9.82
C VAL A 547 24.02 -50.06 9.62
N TYR A 548 24.92 -51.04 9.61
CA TYR A 548 26.36 -50.80 9.54
C TYR A 548 27.14 -52.02 8.99
N PRO A 549 28.37 -51.83 8.49
CA PRO A 549 28.98 -50.54 8.17
C PRO A 549 28.32 -49.89 6.94
N ASN A 550 28.50 -48.59 6.80
CA ASN A 550 28.19 -47.86 5.57
C ASN A 550 29.33 -46.87 5.33
N PRO A 551 30.19 -47.06 4.32
CA PRO A 551 30.11 -48.08 3.26
C PRO A 551 30.31 -49.53 3.73
N ALA A 552 29.74 -50.50 3.01
CA ALA A 552 29.80 -51.94 3.28
C ALA A 552 30.57 -52.69 2.19
N THR A 553 31.39 -53.68 2.56
CA THR A 553 32.16 -54.49 1.60
C THR A 553 31.44 -55.79 1.25
N ASN A 554 31.33 -56.76 2.16
CA ASN A 554 30.77 -58.09 1.84
C ASN A 554 29.49 -58.36 2.60
N VAL A 555 29.28 -57.67 3.73
CA VAL A 555 28.13 -57.90 4.61
C VAL A 555 27.53 -56.58 5.09
N LEU A 556 26.21 -56.58 5.28
CA LEU A 556 25.45 -55.51 5.90
C LEU A 556 24.84 -56.02 7.21
N ASN A 557 25.25 -55.43 8.34
CA ASN A 557 24.66 -55.75 9.63
C ASN A 557 23.49 -54.83 9.93
N ILE A 558 22.40 -55.43 10.41
CA ILE A 558 21.19 -54.75 10.85
C ILE A 558 20.96 -55.17 12.28
N LYS A 559 21.16 -54.23 13.21
CA LYS A 559 20.80 -54.42 14.61
C LYS A 559 19.40 -53.84 14.83
N TYR A 560 18.47 -54.72 15.19
CA TYR A 560 17.06 -54.44 15.39
C TYR A 560 16.65 -54.88 16.79
N ASN A 561 16.30 -53.95 17.68
CA ASN A 561 15.88 -54.28 19.05
C ASN A 561 14.37 -54.12 19.22
N ALA A 562 13.60 -55.12 18.80
CA ALA A 562 12.14 -55.13 18.89
C ALA A 562 11.64 -55.42 20.31
N ASN A 563 10.66 -54.65 20.78
CA ASN A 563 9.96 -54.92 22.05
C ASN A 563 9.12 -56.20 22.02
N ASP A 564 8.70 -56.66 20.84
CA ASP A 564 7.84 -57.84 20.66
C ASP A 564 8.60 -59.08 20.15
N GLY A 565 9.91 -58.98 19.95
CA GLY A 565 10.79 -60.08 19.55
C GLY A 565 10.56 -60.65 18.15
N LYS A 566 9.65 -60.09 17.34
CA LYS A 566 9.30 -60.61 16.02
C LYS A 566 10.29 -60.16 14.95
N ALA A 567 10.53 -61.01 13.95
CA ALA A 567 11.35 -60.66 12.79
C ALA A 567 10.64 -59.67 11.85
N ILE A 568 11.43 -58.96 11.04
CA ILE A 568 10.96 -58.05 9.98
C ILE A 568 11.50 -58.49 8.62
N ASN A 569 10.84 -58.07 7.54
CA ASN A 569 11.31 -58.29 6.18
C ASN A 569 12.31 -57.20 5.78
N ALA A 570 13.36 -57.58 5.07
CA ALA A 570 14.39 -56.70 4.53
C ALA A 570 14.54 -56.93 3.03
N GLU A 571 14.51 -55.84 2.26
CA GLU A 571 14.61 -55.85 0.81
C GLU A 571 15.69 -54.86 0.39
N ILE A 572 16.68 -55.32 -0.35
CA ILE A 572 17.69 -54.47 -0.96
C ILE A 572 17.22 -54.09 -2.36
N LEU A 573 17.11 -52.79 -2.61
CA LEU A 573 16.66 -52.22 -3.87
C LEU A 573 17.83 -51.47 -4.54
N GLY A 574 17.93 -51.58 -5.87
CA GLY A 574 18.82 -50.74 -6.67
C GLY A 574 18.35 -49.29 -6.74
N ILE A 575 19.15 -48.40 -7.34
CA ILE A 575 18.83 -46.96 -7.45
C ILE A 575 17.56 -46.66 -8.26
N THR A 576 17.17 -47.58 -9.14
CA THR A 576 15.94 -47.54 -9.96
C THR A 576 14.73 -48.16 -9.26
N GLY A 577 14.88 -48.63 -8.01
CA GLY A 577 13.82 -49.29 -7.25
C GLY A 577 13.62 -50.78 -7.54
N GLN A 578 14.44 -51.36 -8.43
CA GLN A 578 14.42 -52.80 -8.72
C GLN A 578 14.85 -53.63 -7.50
N LEU A 579 14.13 -54.71 -7.20
CA LEU A 579 14.44 -55.61 -6.09
C LEU A 579 15.67 -56.47 -6.41
N MET A 580 16.71 -56.36 -5.60
CA MET A 580 17.98 -57.07 -5.78
C MET A 580 18.08 -58.31 -4.88
N GLN A 581 17.60 -58.21 -3.64
CA GLN A 581 17.68 -59.29 -2.65
C GLN A 581 16.62 -59.11 -1.56
N THR A 582 16.15 -60.23 -0.99
CA THR A 582 15.26 -60.25 0.18
C THR A 582 15.92 -61.04 1.32
N SER A 583 15.60 -60.68 2.57
CA SER A 583 16.12 -61.35 3.77
C SER A 583 15.15 -61.13 4.93
N SER A 584 15.18 -62.01 5.92
CA SER A 584 14.49 -61.79 7.19
C SER A 584 15.48 -61.29 8.24
N VAL A 585 15.10 -60.24 8.98
CA VAL A 585 15.90 -59.66 10.06
C VAL A 585 15.25 -60.02 11.39
N ASN A 586 15.93 -60.86 12.15
CA ASN A 586 15.52 -61.25 13.49
C ASN A 586 15.80 -60.15 14.51
N ASN A 587 15.13 -60.24 15.67
CA ASN A 587 15.45 -59.40 16.82
C ASN A 587 16.91 -59.63 17.28
N GLY A 588 17.63 -58.57 17.62
CA GLY A 588 19.07 -58.58 17.87
C GLY A 588 19.88 -58.18 16.64
N LEU A 589 20.95 -58.93 16.34
CA LEU A 589 21.83 -58.67 15.20
C LEU A 589 21.52 -59.66 14.07
N SER A 590 21.22 -59.14 12.89
CA SER A 590 21.13 -59.92 11.65
C SER A 590 22.17 -59.44 10.65
N THR A 591 22.75 -60.37 9.90
CA THR A 591 23.77 -60.08 8.90
C THR A 591 23.28 -60.54 7.54
N ILE A 592 23.29 -59.64 6.56
CA ILE A 592 22.94 -59.92 5.16
C ILE A 592 24.23 -59.97 4.35
N ASP A 593 24.45 -61.06 3.63
CA ASP A 593 25.50 -61.17 2.63
C ASP A 593 25.13 -60.35 1.39
N ILE A 594 26.00 -59.42 1.01
CA ILE A 594 25.85 -58.50 -0.12
C ILE A 594 27.01 -58.62 -1.11
N ASP A 595 27.83 -59.67 -1.02
CA ASP A 595 29.03 -59.85 -1.85
C ASP A 595 28.70 -59.90 -3.35
N ALA A 596 27.56 -60.52 -3.69
CA ALA A 596 27.06 -60.63 -5.06
C ALA A 596 26.52 -59.32 -5.65
N LEU A 597 26.37 -58.25 -4.85
CA LEU A 597 25.90 -56.95 -5.34
C LEU A 597 27.06 -56.15 -5.96
N PRO A 598 26.90 -55.61 -7.19
CA PRO A 598 27.89 -54.70 -7.77
C PRO A 598 28.16 -53.47 -6.90
N GLN A 599 29.34 -52.88 -7.01
CA GLN A 599 29.67 -51.60 -6.35
C GLN A 599 28.65 -50.52 -6.72
N GLY A 600 28.09 -49.82 -5.75
CA GLY A 600 27.03 -48.85 -6.00
C GLY A 600 26.23 -48.41 -4.79
N THR A 601 25.24 -47.54 -5.02
CA THR A 601 24.28 -47.09 -4.00
C THR A 601 23.04 -47.97 -4.03
N TYR A 602 22.61 -48.40 -2.85
CA TYR A 602 21.42 -49.24 -2.65
C TYR A 602 20.51 -48.66 -1.57
N TYR A 603 19.25 -49.09 -1.61
CA TYR A 603 18.24 -48.77 -0.60
C TYR A 603 17.79 -50.06 0.09
N LEU A 604 17.97 -50.13 1.40
CA LEU A 604 17.42 -51.15 2.27
C LEU A 604 16.01 -50.73 2.69
N ARG A 605 14.99 -51.43 2.20
CA ARG A 605 13.61 -51.31 2.66
C ARG A 605 13.34 -52.36 3.73
N LEU A 606 12.93 -51.93 4.91
CA LEU A 606 12.52 -52.80 6.01
C LEU A 606 11.01 -52.69 6.16
N SER A 607 10.31 -53.80 6.33
CA SER A 607 8.85 -53.80 6.50
C SER A 607 8.37 -54.79 7.55
N LYS A 608 7.34 -54.38 8.29
CA LYS A 608 6.63 -55.19 9.29
C LYS A 608 5.14 -54.87 9.22
N ASP A 609 4.30 -55.87 8.94
CA ASP A 609 2.87 -55.67 8.72
C ASP A 609 2.62 -54.57 7.66
N ASN A 610 1.96 -53.45 8.03
CA ASN A 610 1.72 -52.29 7.15
C ASN A 610 2.76 -51.16 7.30
N ALA A 611 3.77 -51.34 8.14
CA ALA A 611 4.83 -50.35 8.40
C ALA A 611 6.07 -50.62 7.54
N GLY A 612 6.65 -49.57 6.97
CA GLY A 612 7.88 -49.64 6.19
C GLY A 612 8.85 -48.50 6.49
N MET A 613 10.15 -48.77 6.46
CA MET A 613 11.20 -47.73 6.44
C MET A 613 12.23 -48.01 5.36
N VAL A 614 12.90 -46.97 4.87
CA VAL A 614 13.97 -47.08 3.88
C VAL A 614 15.26 -46.44 4.41
N ARG A 615 16.40 -47.10 4.19
CA ARG A 615 17.75 -46.63 4.53
C ARG A 615 18.68 -46.79 3.34
N LYS A 616 19.48 -45.76 3.05
CA LYS A 616 20.50 -45.82 1.99
C LYS A 616 21.81 -46.40 2.53
N PHE A 617 22.47 -47.26 1.77
CA PHE A 617 23.86 -47.68 2.02
C PHE A 617 24.68 -47.76 0.72
N VAL A 618 26.00 -47.74 0.85
CA VAL A 618 26.96 -47.81 -0.27
C VAL A 618 27.71 -49.14 -0.20
N LYS A 619 27.68 -49.92 -1.29
CA LYS A 619 28.51 -51.13 -1.49
C LYS A 619 29.82 -50.74 -2.15
N GLN A 620 30.94 -51.14 -1.54
CA GLN A 620 32.31 -50.97 -2.03
C GLN A 620 32.89 -52.24 -2.63
#